data_AF-A0A2V7TMS6-F1
#
_entry.id   AF-A0A2V7TMS6-F1
#
_cell.length_a   1.000
_cell.length_b   1.000
_cell.length_c   1.000
_cell.angle_alpha   90.00
_cell.angle_beta   90.00
_cell.angle_gamma   90.00
#
_symmetry.space_group_name_H-M   'P 1'
#
loop_
_entity.id
_entity.type
_entity.pdbx_description
1 polymer ?
#
loop_
_entity_poly.entity_id
_entity_poly.type
_entity_poly.pdbx_seq_one_letter_code
_entity_poly.pdbx_strand_id
1 'polypeptide(L)'
;MVAFLILRPWLPAETWKAAGALAGTWIGGSANLIAVGTTLGLSPELQGVIIIVDTVVGYTWMGLLISFAAYQERFDRWNGADRSVVDGVGARLAERKAKSSRPMTVADASLMIGLAIVLTAACLWAGGLMPTIGKVLNQFSWAIILLTTVALLLSLTPLARLEEAGASTLGYAGFYLLLASVGAQGDLRKVASHPQFVLFGAIVIVVHALLTLAAVRALRAPLFFFGAASQACVGGYSSAPVVAAIYHPAMASVGLLLAVLGNVIGTYAGLLVAQVLAALSA
;
A
#
# COMPACT_ATOMS: atom_id res chain seq x y z
N MET A 1 13.53 12.85 10.20
CA MET A 1 14.64 13.72 10.65
C MET A 1 14.76 14.99 9.81
N VAL A 2 14.99 14.89 8.50
CA VAL A 2 15.11 16.08 7.61
C VAL A 2 13.96 17.08 7.76
N ALA A 3 12.71 16.62 7.67
CA ALA A 3 11.53 17.50 7.83
C ALA A 3 11.49 18.21 9.19
N PHE A 4 11.89 17.52 10.26
CA PHE A 4 11.94 18.09 11.62
C PHE A 4 12.98 19.20 11.73
N LEU A 5 14.17 19.00 11.16
CA LEU A 5 15.24 19.99 11.19
C LEU A 5 14.90 21.23 10.36
N ILE A 6 14.32 21.04 9.17
CA ILE A 6 13.92 22.14 8.28
C ILE A 6 12.80 22.98 8.89
N LEU A 7 11.79 22.33 9.49
CA LEU A 7 10.59 23.00 9.98
C LEU A 7 10.65 23.35 11.47
N ARG A 8 11.75 23.03 12.18
CA ARG A 8 11.90 23.27 13.64
C ARG A 8 11.39 24.65 14.10
N PRO A 9 11.66 25.77 13.40
CA PRO A 9 11.20 27.09 13.85
C PRO A 9 9.67 27.27 13.87
N TRP A 10 8.93 26.45 13.13
CA TRP A 10 7.48 26.55 12.96
C TRP A 10 6.71 25.39 13.61
N LEU A 11 7.42 24.50 14.30
CA LEU A 11 6.85 23.31 14.91
C LEU A 11 6.72 23.47 16.43
N PRO A 12 5.59 23.07 17.05
CA PRO A 12 5.48 23.00 18.50
C PRO A 12 6.56 22.11 19.12
N ALA A 13 6.95 22.38 20.37
CA ALA A 13 7.99 21.62 21.08
C ALA A 13 7.72 20.10 21.12
N GLU A 14 6.46 19.70 21.24
CA GLU A 14 6.03 18.30 21.31
C GLU A 14 6.01 17.57 19.94
N THR A 15 6.46 18.21 18.86
CA THR A 15 6.39 17.65 17.50
C THR A 15 7.23 16.40 17.34
N TRP A 16 8.28 16.20 18.14
CA TRP A 16 9.07 14.97 18.11
C TRP A 16 8.21 13.72 18.41
N LYS A 17 7.17 13.86 19.26
CA LYS A 17 6.21 12.79 19.54
C LYS A 17 5.32 12.50 18.33
N ALA A 18 4.78 13.56 17.74
CA ALA A 18 3.95 13.49 16.54
C ALA A 18 4.72 12.89 15.34
N ALA A 19 5.98 13.28 15.17
CA ALA A 19 6.87 12.75 14.16
C ALA A 19 7.21 11.27 14.39
N GLY A 20 7.38 10.84 15.65
CA GLY A 20 7.54 9.43 16.01
C GLY A 20 6.31 8.59 15.68
N ALA A 21 5.11 9.11 16.00
CA ALA A 21 3.84 8.46 15.65
C ALA A 21 3.63 8.37 14.13
N LEU A 22 3.95 9.45 13.39
CA LEU A 22 3.97 9.45 11.92
C LEU A 22 4.96 8.43 11.35
N ALA A 23 6.16 8.33 11.92
CA ALA A 23 7.13 7.32 11.50
C ALA A 23 6.61 5.90 11.76
N GLY A 24 5.93 5.67 12.89
CA GLY A 24 5.29 4.39 13.19
C GLY A 24 4.28 3.98 12.12
N THR A 25 3.41 4.89 11.68
CA THR A 25 2.45 4.60 10.61
C THR A 25 3.08 4.42 9.24
N TRP A 26 4.08 5.22 8.86
CA TRP A 26 4.71 5.06 7.54
C TRP A 26 5.79 3.98 7.49
N ILE A 27 5.99 3.27 8.60
CA ILE A 27 6.75 2.02 8.61
C ILE A 27 5.81 0.82 8.68
N GLY A 28 4.68 0.94 9.40
CA GLY A 28 3.86 -0.22 9.72
C GLY A 28 2.34 -0.01 9.85
N GLY A 29 1.80 1.08 9.32
CA GLY A 29 0.37 1.39 9.28
C GLY A 29 -0.22 1.99 10.56
N SER A 30 -1.48 2.42 10.46
CA SER A 30 -2.14 3.27 11.46
C SER A 30 -2.23 2.66 12.87
N ALA A 31 -2.19 1.33 13.02
CA ALA A 31 -2.16 0.69 14.33
C ALA A 31 -0.87 1.01 15.13
N ASN A 32 0.23 1.25 14.43
CA ASN A 32 1.50 1.72 15.01
C ASN A 32 1.46 3.21 15.35
N LEU A 33 0.73 4.03 14.60
CA LEU A 33 0.48 5.45 14.94
C LEU A 33 -0.08 5.54 16.36
N ILE A 34 -1.17 4.81 16.61
CA ILE A 34 -1.88 4.84 17.89
C ILE A 34 -0.98 4.30 19.00
N ALA A 35 -0.27 3.18 18.76
CA ALA A 35 0.63 2.60 19.75
C ALA A 35 1.72 3.59 20.18
N VAL A 36 2.46 4.13 19.22
CA VAL A 36 3.54 5.09 19.48
C VAL A 36 3.00 6.37 20.10
N GLY A 37 1.90 6.91 19.58
CA GLY A 37 1.25 8.12 20.10
C GLY A 37 0.83 7.97 21.56
N THR A 38 0.20 6.85 21.92
CA THR A 38 -0.19 6.56 23.31
C THR A 38 1.04 6.40 24.21
N THR A 39 2.06 5.66 23.78
CA THR A 39 3.30 5.48 24.56
C THR A 39 4.02 6.79 24.84
N LEU A 40 4.01 7.73 23.89
CA LEU A 40 4.67 9.03 24.03
C LEU A 40 3.81 10.08 24.75
N GLY A 41 2.56 9.76 25.11
CA GLY A 41 1.63 10.70 25.72
C GLY A 41 1.25 11.85 24.78
N LEU A 42 0.97 11.53 23.50
CA LEU A 42 0.49 12.50 22.52
C LEU A 42 -0.91 12.96 22.90
N SER A 43 -1.18 14.27 22.87
CA SER A 43 -2.52 14.77 23.21
C SER A 43 -3.56 14.31 22.17
N PRO A 44 -4.83 14.09 22.56
CA PRO A 44 -5.87 13.67 21.63
C PRO A 44 -6.05 14.62 20.43
N GLU A 45 -5.88 15.93 20.66
CA GLU A 45 -5.98 16.94 19.62
C GLU A 45 -4.86 16.77 18.58
N LEU A 46 -3.61 16.66 19.04
CA LEU A 46 -2.46 16.47 18.16
C LEU A 46 -2.49 15.10 17.46
N GLN A 47 -2.98 14.07 18.15
CA GLN A 47 -3.19 12.75 17.56
C GLN A 47 -4.22 12.80 16.42
N GLY A 48 -5.33 13.52 16.62
CA GLY A 48 -6.34 13.75 15.58
C GLY A 48 -5.75 14.45 14.35
N VAL A 49 -4.95 15.52 14.56
CA VAL A 49 -4.24 16.23 13.49
C VAL A 49 -3.32 15.28 12.71
N ILE A 50 -2.56 14.45 13.41
CA ILE A 50 -1.60 13.54 12.78
C ILE A 50 -2.29 12.41 12.01
N ILE A 51 -3.44 11.91 12.45
CA ILE A 51 -4.24 10.93 11.69
C ILE A 51 -4.74 11.54 10.37
N ILE A 52 -5.14 12.81 10.38
CA ILE A 52 -5.57 13.52 9.17
C ILE A 52 -4.39 13.66 8.20
N VAL A 53 -3.22 14.08 8.72
CA VAL A 53 -1.99 14.22 7.92
C VAL A 53 -1.59 12.88 7.31
N ASP A 54 -1.58 11.80 8.09
CA ASP A 54 -1.31 10.43 7.65
C ASP A 54 -2.22 10.04 6.48
N THR A 55 -3.54 10.23 6.65
CA THR A 55 -4.54 9.87 5.65
C THR A 55 -4.34 10.65 4.34
N VAL A 56 -4.20 11.98 4.43
CA VAL A 56 -4.12 12.86 3.26
C VAL A 56 -2.81 12.66 2.51
N VAL A 57 -1.69 12.66 3.23
CA VAL A 57 -0.37 12.49 2.63
C VAL A 57 -0.24 11.08 2.06
N GLY A 58 -0.70 10.06 2.79
CA GLY A 58 -0.67 8.66 2.37
C GLY A 58 -1.49 8.41 1.11
N TYR A 59 -2.74 8.89 1.04
CA TYR A 59 -3.58 8.72 -0.15
C TYR A 59 -3.13 9.57 -1.34
N THR A 60 -2.62 10.77 -1.10
CA THR A 60 -2.00 11.58 -2.17
C THR A 60 -0.80 10.84 -2.76
N TRP A 61 0.05 10.28 -1.90
CA TRP A 61 1.20 9.49 -2.33
C TRP A 61 0.79 8.20 -3.06
N MET A 62 -0.27 7.54 -2.60
CA MET A 62 -0.84 6.38 -3.28
C MET A 62 -1.27 6.72 -4.70
N GLY A 63 -2.00 7.83 -4.90
CA GLY A 63 -2.40 8.31 -6.21
C GLY A 63 -1.20 8.60 -7.14
N LEU A 64 -0.13 9.19 -6.61
CA LEU A 64 1.11 9.42 -7.35
C LEU A 64 1.78 8.11 -7.78
N LEU A 65 1.90 7.14 -6.87
CA LEU A 65 2.50 5.85 -7.18
C LEU A 65 1.70 5.04 -8.19
N ILE A 66 0.36 5.13 -8.15
CA ILE A 66 -0.49 4.52 -9.17
C ILE A 66 -0.27 5.21 -10.52
N SER A 67 -0.16 6.54 -10.53
CA SER A 67 0.13 7.30 -11.75
C SER A 67 1.48 6.92 -12.37
N PHE A 68 2.47 6.57 -11.54
CA PHE A 68 3.77 6.11 -12.01
C PHE A 68 3.75 4.73 -12.68
N ALA A 69 2.74 3.89 -12.41
CA ALA A 69 2.62 2.58 -13.05
C ALA A 69 2.50 2.68 -14.57
N ALA A 70 1.85 3.74 -15.08
CA ALA A 70 1.76 4.03 -16.52
C ALA A 70 3.14 4.26 -17.18
N TYR A 71 4.17 4.58 -16.39
CA TYR A 71 5.53 4.85 -16.85
C TYR A 71 6.50 3.70 -16.57
N GLN A 72 6.04 2.56 -16.03
CA GLN A 72 6.88 1.39 -15.72
C GLN A 72 7.74 0.99 -16.92
N GLU A 73 7.14 0.85 -18.10
CA GLU A 73 7.86 0.38 -19.28
C GLU A 73 9.00 1.34 -19.72
N ARG A 74 8.78 2.65 -19.56
CA ARG A 74 9.81 3.66 -19.87
C ARG A 74 10.89 3.68 -18.80
N PHE A 75 10.49 3.60 -17.53
CA PHE A 75 11.43 3.65 -16.41
C PHE A 75 12.37 2.46 -16.41
N ASP A 76 11.87 1.22 -16.48
CA ASP A 76 12.79 0.08 -16.30
C ASP A 76 13.73 -0.10 -17.50
N ARG A 77 13.34 0.34 -18.71
CA ARG A 77 14.27 0.41 -19.86
C ARG A 77 15.38 1.42 -19.61
N TRP A 78 15.06 2.59 -19.07
CA TRP A 78 16.05 3.60 -18.69
C TRP A 78 16.93 3.16 -17.51
N ASN A 79 16.36 2.42 -16.55
CA ASN A 79 17.09 1.87 -15.41
C ASN A 79 17.97 0.66 -15.80
N GLY A 80 17.74 0.07 -16.97
CA GLY A 80 18.38 -1.17 -17.39
C GLY A 80 17.99 -2.35 -16.50
N ALA A 81 16.73 -2.38 -16.05
CA ALA A 81 16.26 -3.39 -15.12
C ALA A 81 16.03 -4.73 -15.81
N ASP A 82 16.34 -5.81 -15.11
CA ASP A 82 15.97 -7.15 -15.56
C ASP A 82 14.46 -7.33 -15.42
N ARG A 83 13.78 -7.35 -16.57
CA ARG A 83 12.35 -7.58 -16.65
C ARG A 83 11.98 -9.04 -16.86
N SER A 84 12.93 -9.96 -16.95
CA SER A 84 12.67 -11.38 -17.25
C SER A 84 11.58 -11.99 -16.36
N VAL A 85 11.51 -11.59 -15.08
CA VAL A 85 10.48 -12.02 -14.12
C VAL A 85 9.09 -11.47 -14.46
N VAL A 86 8.99 -10.19 -14.87
CA VAL A 86 7.72 -9.51 -15.18
C VAL A 86 7.25 -9.88 -16.61
N ASP A 87 8.16 -9.79 -17.57
CA ASP A 87 7.92 -10.06 -18.98
C ASP A 87 7.68 -11.57 -19.23
N GLY A 88 8.32 -12.46 -18.47
CA GLY A 88 8.09 -13.90 -18.57
C GLY A 88 6.65 -14.31 -18.19
N VAL A 89 6.03 -13.56 -17.28
CA VAL A 89 4.61 -13.73 -16.92
C VAL A 89 3.72 -13.07 -17.99
N GLY A 90 4.08 -11.87 -18.44
CA GLY A 90 3.35 -11.14 -19.48
C GLY A 90 3.29 -11.87 -20.83
N ALA A 91 4.40 -12.42 -21.31
CA ALA A 91 4.49 -13.13 -22.58
C ALA A 91 3.63 -14.40 -22.61
N ARG A 92 3.62 -15.17 -21.51
CA ARG A 92 2.76 -16.36 -21.36
C ARG A 92 1.27 -16.01 -21.35
N LEU A 93 0.92 -14.86 -20.79
CA LEU A 93 -0.46 -14.35 -20.78
C LEU A 93 -0.89 -13.83 -22.15
N ALA A 94 -0.03 -13.08 -22.85
CA ALA A 94 -0.32 -12.55 -24.18
C ALA A 94 -0.54 -13.66 -25.22
N GLU A 95 0.29 -14.72 -25.17
CA GLU A 95 0.17 -15.86 -26.08
C GLU A 95 -1.12 -16.67 -25.84
N ARG A 96 -1.53 -16.81 -24.56
CA ARG A 96 -2.82 -17.43 -24.20
C ARG A 96 -4.01 -16.58 -24.61
N LYS A 97 -3.93 -15.26 -24.44
CA LYS A 97 -4.99 -14.31 -24.80
C LYS A 97 -5.23 -14.25 -26.31
N ALA A 98 -4.17 -14.30 -27.11
CA ALA A 98 -4.26 -14.34 -28.58
C ALA A 98 -4.88 -15.64 -29.11
N LYS A 99 -4.70 -16.77 -28.41
CA LYS A 99 -5.21 -18.08 -28.84
C LYS A 99 -6.64 -18.40 -28.36
N SER A 100 -7.16 -17.71 -27.35
CA SER A 100 -8.38 -18.15 -26.65
C SER A 100 -9.35 -17.03 -26.23
N SER A 101 -9.22 -15.80 -26.72
CA SER A 101 -10.14 -14.70 -26.36
C SER A 101 -11.54 -14.90 -26.99
N ARG A 102 -12.59 -14.70 -26.19
CA ARG A 102 -13.99 -14.66 -26.64
C ARG A 102 -14.75 -13.48 -26.01
N PRO A 103 -15.86 -12.99 -26.61
CA PRO A 103 -16.66 -11.93 -26.01
C PRO A 103 -17.26 -12.38 -24.67
N MET A 104 -17.29 -11.46 -23.70
CA MET A 104 -17.90 -11.66 -22.39
C MET A 104 -19.43 -11.71 -22.52
N THR A 105 -20.06 -12.78 -22.05
CA THR A 105 -21.52 -12.87 -21.95
C THR A 105 -22.01 -12.38 -20.59
N VAL A 106 -23.32 -12.11 -20.47
CA VAL A 106 -23.94 -11.76 -19.18
C VAL A 106 -23.77 -12.89 -18.16
N ALA A 107 -23.86 -14.16 -18.59
CA ALA A 107 -23.65 -15.31 -17.72
C ALA A 107 -22.20 -15.35 -17.18
N ASP A 108 -21.21 -15.07 -18.03
CA ASP A 108 -19.81 -15.02 -17.62
C ASP A 108 -19.58 -13.92 -16.58
N ALA A 109 -20.05 -12.69 -16.85
CA ALA A 109 -19.93 -11.57 -15.92
C ALA A 109 -20.62 -11.87 -14.59
N SER A 110 -21.83 -12.46 -14.63
CA SER A 110 -22.58 -12.82 -13.42
C SER A 110 -21.84 -13.87 -12.59
N LEU A 111 -21.27 -14.89 -13.24
CA LEU A 111 -20.48 -15.92 -12.55
C LEU A 111 -19.20 -15.34 -11.94
N MET A 112 -18.48 -14.49 -12.68
CA MET A 112 -17.27 -13.83 -12.19
C MET A 112 -17.56 -12.95 -10.97
N ILE A 113 -18.60 -12.11 -11.02
CA ILE A 113 -19.01 -11.25 -9.91
C ILE A 113 -19.49 -12.09 -8.72
N GLY A 114 -20.33 -13.10 -8.96
CA GLY A 114 -20.81 -14.00 -7.93
C GLY A 114 -19.66 -14.73 -7.22
N LEU A 115 -18.71 -15.27 -7.99
CA LEU A 115 -17.53 -15.94 -7.45
C LEU A 115 -16.67 -14.97 -6.64
N ALA A 116 -16.44 -13.75 -7.14
CA ALA A 116 -15.68 -12.73 -6.44
C ALA A 116 -16.32 -12.38 -5.08
N ILE A 117 -17.64 -12.17 -5.04
CA ILE A 117 -18.38 -11.86 -3.81
C ILE A 117 -18.33 -13.03 -2.82
N VAL A 118 -18.67 -14.24 -3.27
CA VAL A 118 -18.72 -15.43 -2.41
C VAL A 118 -17.35 -15.76 -1.84
N LEU A 119 -16.30 -15.76 -2.66
CA LEU A 119 -14.95 -16.05 -2.20
C LEU A 119 -14.45 -14.98 -1.23
N THR A 120 -14.70 -13.70 -1.52
CA THR A 120 -14.30 -12.60 -0.63
C THR A 120 -15.01 -12.72 0.73
N ALA A 121 -16.33 -12.95 0.74
CA ALA A 121 -17.10 -13.12 1.96
C ALA A 121 -16.64 -14.34 2.76
N ALA A 122 -16.43 -15.49 2.10
CA ALA A 122 -15.94 -16.71 2.72
C ALA A 122 -14.55 -16.51 3.34
N CYS A 123 -13.63 -15.84 2.63
CA CYS A 123 -12.28 -15.58 3.13
C CYS A 123 -12.26 -14.55 4.26
N LEU A 124 -13.14 -13.54 4.24
CA LEU A 124 -13.30 -12.59 5.36
C LEU A 124 -13.86 -13.25 6.61
N TRP A 125 -14.84 -14.16 6.44
CA TRP A 125 -15.40 -14.95 7.53
C TRP A 125 -14.35 -15.91 8.10
N ALA A 126 -13.70 -16.69 7.26
CA ALA A 126 -12.64 -17.62 7.67
C ALA A 126 -11.46 -16.88 8.32
N GLY A 127 -11.07 -15.72 7.78
CA GLY A 127 -10.03 -14.86 8.37
C GLY A 127 -10.40 -14.35 9.76
N GLY A 128 -11.70 -14.21 10.08
CA GLY A 128 -12.18 -13.85 11.42
C GLY A 128 -12.12 -15.00 12.43
N LEU A 129 -12.07 -16.26 11.95
CA LEU A 129 -11.88 -17.44 12.79
C LEU A 129 -10.40 -17.70 13.10
N MET A 130 -9.49 -17.14 12.30
CA MET A 130 -8.07 -17.31 12.48
C MET A 130 -7.55 -16.52 13.68
N PRO A 131 -6.55 -17.05 14.41
CA PRO A 131 -6.01 -16.37 15.57
C PRO A 131 -5.36 -15.06 15.16
N THR A 132 -5.66 -14.01 15.92
CA THR A 132 -4.94 -12.74 15.79
C THR A 132 -3.56 -12.90 16.43
N ILE A 133 -2.51 -12.87 15.60
CA ILE A 133 -1.12 -12.96 16.08
C ILE A 133 -0.52 -11.56 16.08
N GLY A 134 -0.46 -10.97 17.28
CA GLY A 134 -0.12 -9.57 17.46
C GLY A 134 -1.08 -8.64 16.70
N LYS A 135 -0.56 -7.50 16.23
CA LYS A 135 -1.32 -6.58 15.36
C LYS A 135 -1.16 -6.91 13.87
N VAL A 136 -0.37 -7.94 13.56
CA VAL A 136 0.25 -8.19 12.26
C VAL A 136 -0.59 -9.14 11.42
N LEU A 137 -1.00 -10.27 11.98
CA LEU A 137 -1.94 -11.20 11.36
C LEU A 137 -3.32 -10.97 11.94
N ASN A 138 -3.99 -9.92 11.45
CA ASN A 138 -5.37 -9.60 11.79
C ASN A 138 -6.36 -10.25 10.82
N GLN A 139 -7.66 -10.13 11.08
CA GLN A 139 -8.73 -10.69 10.24
C GLN A 139 -8.54 -10.37 8.75
N PHE A 140 -8.23 -9.10 8.44
CA PHE A 140 -8.05 -8.67 7.06
C PHE A 140 -6.82 -9.30 6.40
N SER A 141 -5.71 -9.39 7.14
CA SER A 141 -4.47 -10.02 6.66
C SER A 141 -4.68 -11.51 6.35
N TRP A 142 -5.36 -12.23 7.25
CA TRP A 142 -5.75 -13.62 7.01
C TRP A 142 -6.69 -13.78 5.83
N ALA A 143 -7.68 -12.89 5.69
CA ALA A 143 -8.60 -12.94 4.57
C ALA A 143 -7.88 -12.80 3.22
N ILE A 144 -6.90 -11.91 3.09
CA ILE A 144 -6.12 -11.78 1.85
C ILE A 144 -5.24 -13.01 1.60
N ILE A 145 -4.59 -13.57 2.64
CA ILE A 145 -3.78 -14.80 2.50
C ILE A 145 -4.66 -15.96 2.02
N LEU A 146 -5.83 -16.15 2.63
CA LEU A 146 -6.77 -17.18 2.23
C LEU A 146 -7.31 -16.93 0.81
N LEU A 147 -7.71 -15.70 0.51
CA LEU A 147 -8.25 -15.33 -0.81
C LEU A 147 -7.22 -15.55 -1.92
N THR A 148 -5.98 -15.15 -1.73
CA THR A 148 -4.90 -15.36 -2.70
C THR A 148 -4.58 -16.85 -2.86
N THR A 149 -4.55 -17.62 -1.77
CA THR A 149 -4.35 -19.07 -1.82
C THR A 149 -5.47 -19.76 -2.58
N VAL A 150 -6.73 -19.46 -2.26
CA VAL A 150 -7.89 -20.03 -2.94
C VAL A 150 -7.93 -19.61 -4.41
N ALA A 151 -7.68 -18.34 -4.73
CA ALA A 151 -7.62 -17.87 -6.11
C ALA A 151 -6.54 -18.60 -6.92
N LEU A 152 -5.35 -18.84 -6.33
CA LEU A 152 -4.30 -19.64 -6.96
C LEU A 152 -4.74 -21.09 -7.17
N LEU A 153 -5.37 -21.72 -6.18
CA LEU A 153 -5.91 -23.08 -6.33
C LEU A 153 -6.98 -23.15 -7.41
N LEU A 154 -7.90 -22.19 -7.46
CA LEU A 154 -8.94 -22.11 -8.49
C LEU A 154 -8.35 -21.84 -9.89
N SER A 155 -7.20 -21.17 -9.98
CA SER A 155 -6.47 -20.99 -11.25
C SER A 155 -5.95 -22.30 -11.86
N LEU A 156 -5.87 -23.37 -11.06
CA LEU A 156 -5.53 -24.72 -11.51
C LEU A 156 -6.76 -25.52 -11.99
N THR A 157 -7.96 -24.95 -11.86
CA THR A 157 -9.23 -25.61 -12.22
C THR A 157 -9.80 -25.06 -13.54
N PRO A 158 -10.85 -25.68 -14.10
CA PRO A 158 -11.56 -25.15 -15.27
C PRO A 158 -12.04 -23.71 -15.16
N LEU A 159 -12.18 -23.16 -13.94
CA LEU A 159 -12.56 -21.76 -13.71
C LEU A 159 -11.54 -20.78 -14.28
N ALA A 160 -10.29 -21.17 -14.48
CA ALA A 160 -9.28 -20.35 -15.14
C ALA A 160 -9.67 -19.93 -16.57
N ARG A 161 -10.57 -20.69 -17.23
CA ARG A 161 -11.12 -20.34 -18.56
C ARG A 161 -11.99 -19.09 -18.56
N LEU A 162 -12.38 -18.57 -17.39
CA LEU A 162 -13.05 -17.28 -17.29
C LEU A 162 -12.17 -16.12 -17.77
N GLU A 163 -10.84 -16.29 -17.76
CA GLU A 163 -9.93 -15.29 -18.34
C GLU A 163 -10.14 -15.11 -19.86
N GLU A 164 -10.57 -16.16 -20.57
CA GLU A 164 -10.90 -16.11 -22.00
C GLU A 164 -12.06 -15.15 -22.29
N ALA A 165 -12.98 -15.03 -21.33
CA ALA A 165 -14.11 -14.08 -21.35
C ALA A 165 -13.77 -12.72 -20.71
N GLY A 166 -12.51 -12.48 -20.32
CA GLY A 166 -12.05 -11.18 -19.81
C GLY A 166 -12.17 -10.99 -18.31
N ALA A 167 -12.01 -12.05 -17.49
CA ALA A 167 -12.01 -11.93 -16.02
C ALA A 167 -11.06 -10.85 -15.49
N SER A 168 -9.84 -10.75 -16.02
CA SER A 168 -8.90 -9.69 -15.65
C SER A 168 -9.43 -8.28 -15.98
N THR A 169 -10.10 -8.10 -17.12
CA THR A 169 -10.71 -6.80 -17.50
C THR A 169 -11.76 -6.37 -16.48
N LEU A 170 -12.62 -7.30 -16.05
CA LEU A 170 -13.62 -7.04 -15.02
C LEU A 170 -12.98 -6.77 -13.65
N GLY A 171 -11.92 -7.52 -13.31
CA GLY A 171 -11.11 -7.25 -12.13
C GLY A 171 -10.52 -5.84 -12.12
N TYR A 172 -9.96 -5.38 -13.26
CA TYR A 172 -9.43 -4.02 -13.40
C TYR A 172 -10.51 -2.94 -13.23
N ALA A 173 -11.73 -3.16 -13.73
CA ALA A 173 -12.84 -2.26 -13.46
C ALA A 173 -13.15 -2.15 -11.95
N GLY A 174 -13.18 -3.27 -11.23
CA GLY A 174 -13.32 -3.29 -9.77
C GLY A 174 -12.18 -2.57 -9.05
N PHE A 175 -10.93 -2.77 -9.50
CA PHE A 175 -9.76 -2.06 -8.97
C PHE A 175 -9.86 -0.55 -9.18
N TYR A 176 -10.33 -0.07 -10.34
CA TYR A 176 -10.53 1.37 -10.57
C TYR A 176 -11.64 1.96 -9.70
N LEU A 177 -12.71 1.21 -9.42
CA LEU A 177 -13.74 1.64 -8.47
C LEU A 177 -13.21 1.71 -7.04
N LEU A 178 -12.42 0.72 -6.61
CA LEU A 178 -11.74 0.75 -5.31
C LEU A 178 -10.85 1.99 -5.19
N LEU A 179 -10.05 2.29 -6.23
CA LEU A 179 -9.20 3.46 -6.27
C LEU A 179 -9.99 4.77 -6.12
N ALA A 180 -11.09 4.90 -6.88
CA ALA A 180 -11.97 6.07 -6.78
C ALA A 180 -12.57 6.21 -5.37
N SER A 181 -13.00 5.09 -4.76
CA SER A 181 -13.54 5.07 -3.40
C SER A 181 -12.52 5.49 -2.35
N VAL A 182 -11.29 4.97 -2.42
CA VAL A 182 -10.22 5.35 -1.49
C VAL A 182 -9.85 6.82 -1.65
N GLY A 183 -9.75 7.32 -2.89
CA GLY A 183 -9.49 8.74 -3.16
C GLY A 183 -10.58 9.67 -2.60
N ALA A 184 -11.84 9.25 -2.65
CA ALA A 184 -12.98 10.02 -2.13
C ALA A 184 -13.00 10.15 -0.59
N GLN A 185 -12.27 9.31 0.14
CA GLN A 185 -12.21 9.37 1.61
C GLN A 185 -11.33 10.52 2.15
N GLY A 186 -10.54 11.18 1.29
CA GLY A 186 -9.65 12.28 1.70
C GLY A 186 -10.41 13.56 2.08
N ASP A 187 -10.25 14.05 3.31
CA ASP A 187 -10.84 15.31 3.77
C ASP A 187 -9.87 16.48 3.64
N LEU A 188 -9.93 17.17 2.50
CA LEU A 188 -9.06 18.31 2.17
C LEU A 188 -9.30 19.55 3.06
N ARG A 189 -10.44 19.66 3.74
CA ARG A 189 -10.74 20.84 4.58
C ARG A 189 -9.95 20.82 5.87
N LYS A 190 -9.73 19.63 6.42
CA LYS A 190 -8.94 19.43 7.65
C LYS A 190 -7.44 19.63 7.44
N VAL A 191 -6.97 19.56 6.20
CA VAL A 191 -5.58 19.87 5.79
C VAL A 191 -5.28 21.35 5.95
N ALA A 192 -6.24 22.21 5.64
CA ALA A 192 -6.08 23.66 5.63
C ALA A 192 -5.88 24.27 7.03
N SER A 193 -6.30 23.59 8.09
CA SER A 193 -6.14 24.08 9.47
C SER A 193 -4.76 23.82 10.07
N HIS A 194 -3.96 22.93 9.48
CA HIS A 194 -2.65 22.51 10.01
C HIS A 194 -1.58 22.36 8.91
N PRO A 195 -1.32 23.42 8.12
CA PRO A 195 -0.44 23.35 6.94
C PRO A 195 0.99 22.94 7.27
N GLN A 196 1.49 23.26 8.47
CA GLN A 196 2.84 22.91 8.91
C GLN A 196 3.06 21.40 9.03
N PHE A 197 2.05 20.63 9.46
CA PHE A 197 2.17 19.17 9.57
C PHE A 197 2.01 18.47 8.22
N VAL A 198 1.22 19.06 7.32
CA VAL A 198 1.08 18.59 5.94
C VAL A 198 2.40 18.79 5.19
N LEU A 199 3.02 19.97 5.33
CA LEU A 199 4.34 20.24 4.77
C LEU A 199 5.41 19.32 5.36
N PHE A 200 5.35 19.08 6.67
CA PHE A 200 6.22 18.08 7.32
C PHE A 200 6.09 16.71 6.65
N GLY A 201 4.86 16.24 6.48
CA GLY A 201 4.60 14.96 5.84
C GLY A 201 5.04 14.90 4.39
N ALA A 202 4.81 15.96 3.62
CA ALA A 202 5.26 16.06 2.24
C ALA A 202 6.79 15.95 2.13
N ILE A 203 7.55 16.65 2.99
CA ILE A 203 9.02 16.56 3.01
C ILE A 203 9.46 15.13 3.34
N VAL A 204 8.82 14.47 4.32
CA VAL A 204 9.15 13.08 4.65
C VAL A 204 8.91 12.15 3.47
N ILE A 205 7.77 12.25 2.79
CA ILE A 205 7.47 11.44 1.61
C ILE A 205 8.43 11.73 0.46
N VAL A 206 8.80 12.98 0.22
CA VAL A 206 9.80 13.33 -0.81
C VAL A 206 11.14 12.69 -0.50
N VAL A 207 11.62 12.80 0.75
CA VAL A 207 12.88 12.16 1.16
C VAL A 207 12.79 10.64 1.03
N HIS A 208 11.70 10.04 1.50
CA HIS A 208 11.42 8.60 1.35
C HIS A 208 11.44 8.17 -0.12
N ALA A 209 10.76 8.91 -0.99
CA ALA A 209 10.71 8.64 -2.42
C ALA A 209 12.10 8.72 -3.06
N LEU A 210 12.90 9.73 -2.71
CA LEU A 210 14.26 9.86 -3.22
C LEU A 210 15.15 8.69 -2.76
N LEU A 211 15.07 8.29 -1.49
CA LEU A 211 15.86 7.18 -0.96
C LEU A 211 15.47 5.84 -1.58
N THR A 212 14.17 5.56 -1.68
CA THR A 212 13.66 4.32 -2.26
C THR A 212 13.90 4.26 -3.78
N LEU A 213 13.76 5.39 -4.49
CA LEU A 213 14.09 5.47 -5.90
C LEU A 213 15.60 5.29 -6.14
N ALA A 214 16.45 5.86 -5.29
CA ALA A 214 17.90 5.66 -5.35
C ALA A 214 18.26 4.18 -5.12
N ALA A 215 17.62 3.50 -4.18
CA ALA A 215 17.82 2.06 -3.96
C ALA A 215 17.41 1.23 -5.19
N VAL A 216 16.25 1.52 -5.78
CA VAL A 216 15.80 0.87 -7.02
C VAL A 216 16.74 1.16 -8.20
N ARG A 217 17.32 2.36 -8.27
CA ARG A 217 18.32 2.71 -9.27
C ARG A 217 19.63 1.95 -9.08
N ALA A 218 20.11 1.85 -7.83
CA ALA A 218 21.35 1.16 -7.48
C ALA A 218 21.26 -0.35 -7.77
N LEU A 219 20.11 -0.95 -7.48
CA LEU A 219 19.83 -2.36 -7.74
C LEU A 219 19.45 -2.66 -9.19
N ARG A 220 19.27 -1.63 -10.04
CA ARG A 220 18.67 -1.76 -11.37
C ARG A 220 17.36 -2.56 -11.30
N ALA A 221 16.53 -2.28 -10.31
CA ALA A 221 15.27 -2.97 -10.09
C ALA A 221 14.13 -2.34 -10.92
N PRO A 222 13.08 -3.11 -11.27
CA PRO A 222 11.86 -2.57 -11.86
C PRO A 222 11.16 -1.54 -10.96
N LEU A 223 10.45 -0.58 -11.58
CA LEU A 223 9.65 0.45 -10.90
C LEU A 223 8.59 -0.14 -9.97
N PHE A 224 8.12 -1.35 -10.26
CA PHE A 224 7.27 -2.13 -9.37
C PHE A 224 7.80 -2.19 -7.93
N PHE A 225 9.10 -2.46 -7.73
CA PHE A 225 9.65 -2.56 -6.37
C PHE A 225 9.58 -1.22 -5.63
N PHE A 226 9.76 -0.10 -6.34
CA PHE A 226 9.57 1.23 -5.78
C PHE A 226 8.13 1.43 -5.31
N GLY A 227 7.15 1.17 -6.20
CA GLY A 227 5.73 1.34 -5.87
C GLY A 227 5.25 0.45 -4.73
N ALA A 228 5.54 -0.85 -4.80
CA ALA A 228 5.09 -1.82 -3.82
C ALA A 228 5.76 -1.65 -2.46
N ALA A 229 7.09 -1.52 -2.40
CA ALA A 229 7.80 -1.33 -1.15
C ALA A 229 7.46 0.03 -0.52
N SER A 230 7.36 1.08 -1.32
CA SER A 230 6.98 2.38 -0.80
C SER A 230 5.58 2.39 -0.20
N GLN A 231 4.61 1.68 -0.78
CA GLN A 231 3.24 1.63 -0.22
C GLN A 231 3.10 0.65 0.92
N ALA A 232 3.90 -0.41 0.96
CA ALA A 232 4.01 -1.25 2.14
C ALA A 232 4.42 -0.44 3.38
N CYS A 233 5.33 0.52 3.21
CA CYS A 233 5.70 1.47 4.26
C CYS A 233 4.57 2.48 4.53
N VAL A 234 4.25 3.34 3.57
CA VAL A 234 3.40 4.53 3.79
C VAL A 234 1.93 4.17 4.00
N GLY A 235 1.42 3.21 3.22
CA GLY A 235 0.00 2.89 3.14
C GLY A 235 -0.43 1.67 3.94
N GLY A 236 0.53 0.87 4.42
CA GLY A 236 0.28 -0.32 5.24
C GLY A 236 -0.48 -1.44 4.51
N TYR A 237 -0.98 -2.40 5.28
CA TYR A 237 -1.52 -3.66 4.75
C TYR A 237 -2.83 -3.52 3.96
N SER A 238 -3.52 -2.38 4.09
CA SER A 238 -4.77 -2.09 3.37
C SER A 238 -4.53 -1.65 1.93
N SER A 239 -3.54 -0.79 1.69
CA SER A 239 -3.33 -0.14 0.38
C SER A 239 -2.10 -0.66 -0.37
N ALA A 240 -1.12 -1.24 0.31
CA ALA A 240 0.04 -1.84 -0.36
C ALA A 240 -0.31 -2.94 -1.38
N PRO A 241 -1.24 -3.88 -1.10
CA PRO A 241 -1.66 -4.87 -2.09
C PRO A 241 -2.31 -4.22 -3.32
N VAL A 242 -3.07 -3.14 -3.10
CA VAL A 242 -3.77 -2.40 -4.16
C VAL A 242 -2.75 -1.77 -5.11
N VAL A 243 -1.78 -1.02 -4.59
CA VAL A 243 -0.76 -0.40 -5.45
C VAL A 243 0.09 -1.45 -6.14
N ALA A 244 0.50 -2.52 -5.44
CA ALA A 244 1.29 -3.58 -6.05
C ALA A 244 0.55 -4.26 -7.24
N ALA A 245 -0.75 -4.49 -7.10
CA ALA A 245 -1.58 -5.10 -8.15
C ALA A 245 -1.67 -4.25 -9.43
N ILE A 246 -1.58 -2.91 -9.32
CA ILE A 246 -1.59 -2.00 -10.46
C ILE A 246 -0.34 -2.18 -11.33
N TYR A 247 0.82 -2.38 -10.71
CA TYR A 247 2.07 -2.64 -11.43
C TYR A 247 2.09 -4.04 -12.05
N HIS A 248 1.61 -5.05 -11.29
CA HIS A 248 1.35 -6.39 -11.80
C HIS A 248 0.40 -7.15 -10.85
N PRO A 249 -0.72 -7.76 -11.32
CA PRO A 249 -1.73 -8.37 -10.43
C PRO A 249 -1.18 -9.42 -9.46
N ALA A 250 -0.24 -10.25 -9.93
CA ALA A 250 0.40 -11.28 -9.10
C ALA A 250 1.20 -10.73 -7.91
N MET A 251 1.46 -9.42 -7.87
CA MET A 251 2.27 -8.78 -6.84
C MET A 251 1.47 -8.26 -5.64
N ALA A 252 0.13 -8.35 -5.66
CA ALA A 252 -0.71 -7.96 -4.54
C ALA A 252 -0.29 -8.66 -3.23
N SER A 253 0.05 -9.95 -3.30
CA SER A 253 0.53 -10.76 -2.18
C SER A 253 1.87 -10.25 -1.64
N VAL A 254 2.80 -9.88 -2.52
CA VAL A 254 4.11 -9.32 -2.14
C VAL A 254 3.91 -7.99 -1.39
N GLY A 255 3.04 -7.11 -1.90
CA GLY A 255 2.68 -5.87 -1.23
C GLY A 255 2.12 -6.09 0.17
N LEU A 256 1.25 -7.10 0.34
CA LEU A 256 0.73 -7.48 1.66
C LEU A 256 1.85 -7.93 2.60
N LEU A 257 2.68 -8.87 2.17
CA LEU A 257 3.73 -9.45 3.03
C LEU A 257 4.72 -8.39 3.50
N LEU A 258 5.11 -7.47 2.62
CA LEU A 258 5.98 -6.34 2.98
C LEU A 258 5.30 -5.42 4.01
N ALA A 259 4.01 -5.14 3.84
CA ALA A 259 3.27 -4.29 4.77
C ALA A 259 3.06 -4.94 6.14
N VAL A 260 2.80 -6.26 6.15
CA VAL A 260 2.71 -7.08 7.36
C VAL A 260 4.03 -7.05 8.12
N LEU A 261 5.17 -7.20 7.44
CA LEU A 261 6.50 -7.07 8.04
C LEU A 261 6.72 -5.66 8.62
N GLY A 262 6.38 -4.62 7.86
CA GLY A 262 6.45 -3.23 8.33
C GLY A 262 5.65 -3.01 9.61
N ASN A 263 4.46 -3.60 9.70
CA ASN A 263 3.61 -3.52 10.88
C ASN A 263 4.24 -4.16 12.13
N VAL A 264 5.01 -5.24 11.98
CA VAL A 264 5.75 -5.87 13.10
C VAL A 264 6.74 -4.89 13.71
N ILE A 265 7.48 -4.17 12.87
CA ILE A 265 8.62 -3.33 13.30
C ILE A 265 8.24 -1.87 13.56
N GLY A 266 7.09 -1.42 13.07
CA GLY A 266 6.69 -0.01 13.04
C GLY A 266 6.64 0.66 14.40
N THR A 267 6.11 0.00 15.44
CA THR A 267 6.07 0.58 16.80
C THR A 267 7.48 0.84 17.32
N TYR A 268 8.39 -0.13 17.21
CA TYR A 268 9.76 -0.01 17.71
C TYR A 268 10.53 1.08 16.97
N ALA A 269 10.41 1.10 15.64
CA ALA A 269 11.08 2.10 14.81
C ALA A 269 10.52 3.51 15.06
N GLY A 270 9.21 3.67 15.21
CA GLY A 270 8.57 4.95 15.53
C GLY A 270 9.02 5.51 16.88
N LEU A 271 9.11 4.65 17.91
CA LEU A 271 9.66 5.04 19.22
C LEU A 271 11.14 5.43 19.13
N LEU A 272 11.95 4.67 18.40
CA LEU A 272 13.35 5.00 18.18
C LEU A 272 13.51 6.37 17.51
N VAL A 273 12.73 6.64 16.46
CA VAL A 273 12.72 7.94 15.77
C VAL A 273 12.33 9.05 16.74
N ALA A 274 11.31 8.85 17.58
CA ALA A 274 10.90 9.83 18.57
C ALA A 274 12.04 10.18 19.54
N GLN A 275 12.76 9.19 20.05
CA GLN A 275 13.88 9.40 20.97
C GLN A 275 15.02 10.18 20.32
N VAL A 276 15.37 9.84 19.08
CA VAL A 276 16.40 10.58 18.33
C VAL A 276 15.98 12.04 18.11
N LEU A 277 14.71 12.28 17.76
CA LEU A 277 14.20 13.64 17.55
C LEU A 277 14.12 14.43 18.87
N ALA A 278 13.76 13.79 19.97
CA ALA A 278 13.77 14.42 21.30
C ALA A 278 15.19 14.88 21.66
N ALA A 279 16.20 14.05 21.45
CA ALA A 279 17.61 14.40 21.68
C ALA A 279 18.10 15.56 20.81
N LEU A 280 17.58 15.69 19.57
CA LEU A 280 17.89 16.83 18.68
C LEU A 280 17.11 18.10 19.02
N SER A 281 16.06 17.99 19.83
CA SER A 281 15.21 19.11 20.26
C SER A 281 15.68 19.76 21.57
N ALA A 282 16.44 19.00 22.38
CA ALA A 282 17.19 19.50 23.54
C ALA A 282 18.32 20.45 23.10
#